data_AF-A0A1B6LLN6-F1
#
_entry.id   AF-A0A1B6LLN6-F1
#
_cell.length_a   1.000
_cell.length_b   1.000
_cell.length_c   1.000
_cell.angle_alpha   90.00
_cell.angle_beta   90.00
_cell.angle_gamma   90.00
#
_symmetry.space_group_name_H-M   'P 1'
#
loop_
_entity.id
_entity.type
_entity.pdbx_description
1 polymer ?
#
loop_
_entity_poly.entity_id
_entity_poly.type
_entity_poly.pdbx_seq_one_letter_code
_entity_poly.pdbx_strand_id
1 'polypeptide(L)'
;MYSEDLPQFNMFDYLSSGLQHQPTVHYMRTFWLAVENSLLNSMSSTYCLGARPKHVIYFHYLLSFLRVYRDSPAFLFSLFNEASHDYVNTVGAIDQDLRDFLNVSLTEGLFNRTVVLILGDHGNRIDPIRLTDVGRIEDRMPMVSVVMPKWTEKIYPGWREALQKNSKRLLSSYDIHGTFLDVLSTLQKPGSADPRSIFELEKLKETGLDIRWAKHFSAKSPEVSFFRSVPLDRTCSDAGIPDWFCVCETDQ
;
A
#
# COMPACT_ATOMS: atom_id res chain seq x y z
N MET A 1 9.57 1.49 7.60
CA MET A 1 10.20 1.98 6.36
C MET A 1 9.13 2.66 5.54
N TYR A 2 9.46 3.80 4.96
CA TYR A 2 8.69 4.41 3.88
C TYR A 2 9.59 4.58 2.67
N SER A 3 9.15 4.13 1.51
CA SER A 3 9.98 4.01 0.34
C SER A 3 9.19 4.25 -0.93
N GLU A 4 9.70 5.10 -1.83
CA GLU A 4 9.17 5.31 -3.18
C GLU A 4 10.35 5.60 -4.13
N ASP A 5 10.28 5.14 -5.38
CA ASP A 5 11.39 5.16 -6.34
C ASP A 5 11.44 6.42 -7.22
N LEU A 6 10.40 7.25 -7.18
CA LEU A 6 10.27 8.45 -8.01
C LEU A 6 10.08 9.70 -7.11
N PRO A 7 11.16 10.33 -6.63
CA PRO A 7 11.12 11.30 -5.54
C PRO A 7 10.36 12.60 -5.87
N GLN A 8 10.20 12.95 -7.14
CA GLN A 8 9.45 14.12 -7.63
C GLN A 8 7.94 13.87 -7.76
N PHE A 9 7.52 12.61 -7.93
CA PHE A 9 6.11 12.20 -8.02
C PHE A 9 5.65 11.38 -6.81
N ASN A 10 6.41 11.41 -5.72
CA ASN A 10 6.07 10.60 -4.56
C ASN A 10 4.82 11.13 -3.83
N MET A 11 4.18 10.25 -3.05
CA MET A 11 2.88 10.49 -2.41
C MET A 11 2.76 11.81 -1.62
N PHE A 12 3.81 12.26 -0.94
CA PHE A 12 3.74 13.44 -0.07
C PHE A 12 4.34 14.70 -0.69
N ASP A 13 5.19 14.56 -1.70
CA ASP A 13 5.93 15.66 -2.32
C ASP A 13 5.31 16.12 -3.66
N TYR A 14 4.55 15.29 -4.37
CA TYR A 14 3.94 15.68 -5.63
C TYR A 14 2.92 16.83 -5.44
N LEU A 15 3.15 17.95 -6.14
CA LEU A 15 2.34 19.18 -6.05
C LEU A 15 2.14 19.71 -4.61
N SER A 16 3.05 19.36 -3.70
CA SER A 16 2.98 19.67 -2.28
C SER A 16 4.34 20.13 -1.76
N SER A 17 4.38 20.60 -0.51
CA SER A 17 5.64 20.99 0.16
C SER A 17 6.43 19.79 0.69
N GLY A 18 5.88 18.57 0.63
CA GLY A 18 6.56 17.39 1.09
C GLY A 18 6.65 17.24 2.60
N LEU A 19 7.32 16.17 3.03
CA LEU A 19 7.64 15.92 4.44
C LEU A 19 8.92 16.67 4.81
N GLN A 20 8.82 17.61 5.75
CA GLN A 20 9.95 18.45 6.20
C GLN A 20 10.96 17.69 7.07
N HIS A 21 10.50 16.64 7.75
CA HIS A 21 11.32 15.78 8.59
C HIS A 21 11.21 14.34 8.12
N GLN A 22 12.30 13.60 8.23
CA GLN A 22 12.34 12.19 7.86
C GLN A 22 11.28 11.42 8.68
N PRO A 23 10.26 10.81 8.04
CA PRO A 23 9.10 10.27 8.74
C PRO A 23 9.36 8.89 9.38
N THR A 24 10.39 8.18 8.92
CA THR A 24 10.70 6.83 9.38
C THR A 24 12.21 6.60 9.39
N VAL A 25 12.67 5.61 10.17
CA VAL A 25 14.10 5.24 10.26
C VAL A 25 14.72 4.95 8.89
N HIS A 26 13.96 4.31 8.00
CA HIS A 26 14.38 3.97 6.64
C HIS A 26 13.52 4.72 5.64
N TYR A 27 14.10 5.75 5.01
CA TYR A 27 13.41 6.64 4.08
C TYR A 27 14.20 6.77 2.77
N MET A 28 13.73 6.13 1.69
CA MET A 28 14.51 6.04 0.44
C MET A 28 14.59 7.35 -0.35
N ARG A 29 13.73 8.34 -0.09
CA ARG A 29 13.70 9.56 -0.91
C ARG A 29 15.05 10.27 -0.95
N THR A 30 15.77 10.33 0.17
CA THR A 30 17.11 10.96 0.22
C THR A 30 18.12 10.26 -0.69
N PHE A 31 18.06 8.93 -0.77
CA PHE A 31 18.87 8.13 -1.69
C PHE A 31 18.50 8.45 -3.14
N TRP A 32 17.22 8.45 -3.51
CA TRP A 32 16.80 8.70 -4.88
C TRP A 32 17.09 10.12 -5.34
N LEU A 33 16.96 11.14 -4.48
CA LEU A 33 17.40 12.50 -4.78
C LEU A 33 18.91 12.59 -5.05
N ALA A 34 19.73 11.87 -4.27
CA ALA A 34 21.17 11.82 -4.51
C ALA A 34 21.50 11.10 -5.83
N VAL A 35 20.75 10.04 -6.17
CA VAL A 35 20.88 9.34 -7.44
C VAL A 35 20.54 10.25 -8.62
N GLU A 36 19.42 10.96 -8.57
CA GLU A 36 19.00 11.87 -9.65
C GLU A 36 20.04 12.94 -9.98
N ASN A 37 20.72 13.45 -8.95
CA ASN A 37 21.78 14.46 -9.08
C ASN A 37 23.15 13.87 -9.44
N SER A 38 23.27 12.56 -9.62
CA SER A 38 24.56 11.90 -9.89
C SER A 38 24.89 11.87 -11.39
N LEU A 39 26.16 12.04 -11.72
CA LEU A 39 26.67 11.85 -13.10
C LEU A 39 26.35 10.44 -13.64
N LEU A 40 26.36 9.43 -12.76
CA LEU A 40 26.01 8.06 -13.14
C LEU A 40 24.59 7.98 -13.70
N ASN A 41 23.61 8.57 -13.00
CA ASN A 41 22.23 8.60 -13.46
C ASN A 41 22.09 9.39 -14.78
N SER A 42 22.76 10.53 -14.90
CA SER A 42 22.74 11.34 -16.14
C SER A 42 23.30 10.62 -17.37
N MET A 43 24.21 9.65 -17.16
CA MET A 43 24.78 8.83 -18.24
C MET A 43 24.06 7.48 -18.42
N SER A 44 23.03 7.21 -17.63
CA SER A 44 22.28 5.94 -17.68
C SER A 44 21.14 6.00 -18.67
N SER A 45 20.73 4.84 -19.19
CA SER A 45 19.46 4.72 -19.90
C SER A 45 18.28 4.97 -18.95
N THR A 46 17.14 5.40 -19.50
CA THR A 46 15.87 5.50 -18.76
C THR A 46 15.60 4.21 -17.98
N TYR A 47 15.11 4.34 -16.73
CA TYR A 47 14.87 3.24 -15.78
C TYR A 47 16.10 2.53 -15.20
N CYS A 48 17.33 2.93 -15.59
CA CYS A 48 18.57 2.32 -15.11
C CYS A 48 19.40 3.28 -14.25
N LEU A 49 20.22 2.70 -13.36
CA LEU A 49 21.35 3.35 -12.71
C LEU A 49 22.63 2.57 -13.05
N GLY A 50 23.44 3.14 -13.93
CA GLY A 50 24.50 2.44 -14.64
C GLY A 50 23.93 1.28 -15.46
N ALA A 51 24.48 0.08 -15.24
CA ALA A 51 24.03 -1.13 -15.92
C ALA A 51 22.87 -1.86 -15.21
N ARG A 52 22.35 -1.32 -14.10
CA ARG A 52 21.32 -1.99 -13.29
C ARG A 52 19.97 -1.30 -13.43
N PRO A 53 18.88 -2.03 -13.69
CA PRO A 53 17.54 -1.48 -13.57
C PRO A 53 17.29 -0.97 -12.13
N LYS A 54 16.66 0.20 -12.00
CA LYS A 54 16.44 0.84 -10.70
C LYS A 54 15.52 0.04 -9.78
N HIS A 55 14.50 -0.63 -10.34
CA HIS A 55 13.61 -1.50 -9.56
C HIS A 55 14.33 -2.69 -8.91
N VAL A 56 15.41 -3.21 -9.53
CA VAL A 56 16.22 -4.29 -8.93
C VAL A 56 16.99 -3.78 -7.70
N ILE A 57 17.58 -2.57 -7.78
CA ILE A 57 18.25 -1.93 -6.63
C ILE A 57 17.25 -1.75 -5.49
N TYR A 58 16.04 -1.32 -5.85
CA TYR A 58 14.95 -1.12 -4.91
C TYR A 58 14.51 -2.44 -4.23
N PHE A 59 14.23 -3.50 -5.00
CA PHE A 59 13.86 -4.82 -4.45
C PHE A 59 14.95 -5.40 -3.54
N HIS A 60 16.23 -5.22 -3.89
CA HIS A 60 17.33 -5.63 -3.01
C HIS A 60 17.33 -4.90 -1.66
N TYR A 61 16.96 -3.62 -1.65
CA TYR A 61 16.85 -2.85 -0.41
C TYR A 61 15.67 -3.31 0.44
N LEU A 62 14.49 -3.54 -0.17
CA LEU A 62 13.35 -4.11 0.53
C LEU A 62 13.69 -5.49 1.12
N LEU A 63 14.34 -6.36 0.35
CA LEU A 63 14.74 -7.69 0.80
C LEU A 63 15.73 -7.62 1.96
N SER A 64 16.68 -6.69 1.91
CA SER A 64 17.63 -6.43 3.00
C SER A 64 16.91 -5.98 4.27
N PHE A 65 15.93 -5.08 4.15
CA PHE A 65 15.09 -4.67 5.28
C PHE A 65 14.32 -5.86 5.88
N LEU A 66 13.65 -6.66 5.06
CA LEU A 66 12.91 -7.83 5.52
C LEU A 66 13.81 -8.84 6.24
N ARG A 67 15.04 -9.05 5.76
CA ARG A 67 16.03 -9.93 6.41
C ARG A 67 16.52 -9.37 7.75
N VAL A 68 16.84 -8.08 7.83
CA VAL A 68 17.34 -7.42 9.04
C VAL A 68 16.26 -7.39 10.13
N TYR A 69 15.01 -7.09 9.76
CA TYR A 69 13.90 -6.95 10.70
C TYR A 69 13.04 -8.21 10.85
N ARG A 70 13.52 -9.38 10.38
CA ARG A 70 12.75 -10.64 10.38
C ARG A 70 12.15 -11.03 11.74
N ASP A 71 12.81 -10.63 12.82
CA ASP A 71 12.41 -10.96 14.20
C ASP A 71 11.88 -9.75 14.98
N SER A 72 11.76 -8.59 14.34
CA SER A 72 11.29 -7.34 14.94
C SER A 72 9.93 -6.91 14.38
N PRO A 73 9.03 -6.32 15.18
CA PRO A 73 7.86 -5.65 14.64
C PRO A 73 8.29 -4.52 13.69
N ALA A 74 7.78 -4.55 12.47
CA ALA A 74 8.10 -3.56 11.45
C ALA A 74 6.86 -3.24 10.61
N PHE A 75 6.74 -1.98 10.20
CA PHE A 75 5.80 -1.55 9.18
C PHE A 75 6.58 -1.05 7.97
N LEU A 76 6.32 -1.64 6.80
CA LEU A 76 6.92 -1.28 5.53
C LEU A 76 5.82 -0.79 4.62
N PHE A 77 5.94 0.47 4.19
CA PHE A 77 5.09 1.07 3.18
C PHE A 77 5.98 1.44 1.99
N SER A 78 5.71 0.85 0.84
CA SER A 78 6.56 0.96 -0.34
C SER A 78 5.72 1.09 -1.61
N LEU A 79 6.02 2.09 -2.45
CA LEU A 79 5.38 2.27 -3.74
C LEU A 79 6.43 2.25 -4.87
N PHE A 80 6.06 1.62 -5.98
CA PHE A 80 6.85 1.54 -7.20
C PHE A 80 6.14 2.35 -8.28
N ASN A 81 6.69 3.52 -8.56
CA ASN A 81 6.04 4.53 -9.40
C ASN A 81 6.68 4.53 -10.79
N GLU A 82 8.01 4.46 -10.90
CA GLU A 82 8.69 4.79 -12.17
C GLU A 82 8.26 3.89 -13.34
N ALA A 83 8.18 2.58 -13.12
CA ALA A 83 7.81 1.64 -14.16
C ALA A 83 6.30 1.60 -14.47
N SER A 84 5.45 2.19 -13.63
CA SER A 84 3.99 2.11 -13.73
C SER A 84 3.31 3.44 -14.08
N HIS A 85 4.02 4.57 -13.94
CA HIS A 85 3.43 5.90 -14.00
C HIS A 85 2.92 6.28 -15.39
N ASP A 86 3.75 6.14 -16.43
CA ASP A 86 3.48 6.76 -17.73
C ASP A 86 2.73 5.86 -18.72
N TYR A 87 3.16 4.59 -18.83
CA TYR A 87 2.66 3.66 -19.84
C TYR A 87 2.25 2.34 -19.22
N VAL A 88 1.15 1.76 -19.68
CA VAL A 88 0.66 0.48 -19.12
C VAL A 88 1.65 -0.67 -19.38
N ASN A 89 2.33 -0.62 -20.53
CA ASN A 89 3.21 -1.71 -20.98
C ASN A 89 4.59 -1.73 -20.28
N THR A 90 4.99 -0.66 -19.57
CA THR A 90 6.29 -0.63 -18.87
C THR A 90 6.29 -1.48 -17.61
N VAL A 91 5.12 -1.77 -17.03
CA VAL A 91 4.98 -2.65 -15.86
C VAL A 91 5.44 -4.07 -16.18
N GLY A 92 5.38 -4.52 -17.44
CA GLY A 92 5.91 -5.84 -17.82
C GLY A 92 7.41 -6.00 -17.55
N ALA A 93 8.17 -4.90 -17.47
CA ALA A 93 9.61 -4.94 -17.23
C ALA A 93 9.99 -5.34 -15.79
N ILE A 94 9.07 -5.23 -14.83
CA ILE A 94 9.34 -5.55 -13.41
C ILE A 94 8.86 -6.95 -13.02
N ASP A 95 8.06 -7.62 -13.86
CA ASP A 95 7.29 -8.82 -13.48
C ASP A 95 8.18 -9.97 -12.99
N GLN A 96 9.22 -10.30 -13.76
CA GLN A 96 10.16 -11.37 -13.41
C GLN A 96 10.91 -11.05 -12.10
N ASP A 97 11.36 -9.81 -11.93
CA ASP A 97 12.10 -9.40 -10.73
C ASP A 97 11.20 -9.33 -9.49
N LEU A 98 9.93 -8.92 -9.64
CA LEU A 98 8.93 -8.96 -8.59
C LEU A 98 8.64 -10.40 -8.17
N ARG A 99 8.44 -11.31 -9.13
CA ARG A 99 8.27 -12.75 -8.87
C ARG A 99 9.45 -13.29 -8.07
N ASP A 100 10.66 -12.98 -8.48
CA ASP A 100 11.86 -13.50 -7.84
C ASP A 100 12.05 -12.92 -6.42
N PHE A 101 11.77 -11.62 -6.23
CA PHE A 101 11.70 -11.01 -4.89
C PHE A 101 10.70 -11.71 -3.97
N LEU A 102 9.49 -11.98 -4.46
CA LEU A 102 8.44 -12.68 -3.70
C LEU A 102 8.84 -14.13 -3.39
N ASN A 103 9.41 -14.84 -4.36
CA ASN A 103 9.86 -16.21 -4.19
C ASN A 103 10.98 -16.32 -3.15
N VAL A 104 11.99 -15.44 -3.21
CA VAL A 104 13.05 -15.37 -2.20
C VAL A 104 12.46 -15.06 -0.82
N SER A 105 11.55 -14.09 -0.73
CA SER A 105 10.90 -13.72 0.53
C SER A 105 10.09 -14.87 1.15
N LEU A 106 9.42 -15.69 0.33
CA LEU A 106 8.69 -16.87 0.77
C LEU A 106 9.62 -18.01 1.19
N THR A 107 10.63 -18.32 0.37
CA THR A 107 11.57 -19.43 0.61
C THR A 107 12.45 -19.20 1.85
N GLU A 108 12.85 -17.95 2.13
CA GLU A 108 13.56 -17.59 3.35
C GLU A 108 12.64 -17.45 4.58
N GLY A 109 11.32 -17.54 4.38
CA GLY A 109 10.33 -17.43 5.45
C GLY A 109 10.16 -16.01 5.99
N LEU A 110 10.51 -14.98 5.22
CA LEU A 110 10.41 -13.57 5.61
C LEU A 110 8.94 -13.12 5.82
N PHE A 111 7.99 -13.83 5.22
CA PHE A 111 6.55 -13.59 5.39
C PHE A 111 5.89 -14.45 6.47
N ASN A 112 6.63 -15.31 7.18
CA ASN A 112 6.05 -16.23 8.16
C ASN A 112 5.42 -15.54 9.38
N ARG A 113 5.66 -14.25 9.59
CA ARG A 113 5.11 -13.45 10.70
C ARG A 113 4.54 -12.11 10.22
N THR A 114 4.33 -11.96 8.92
CA THR A 114 3.98 -10.69 8.28
C THR A 114 2.76 -10.87 7.41
N VAL A 115 1.76 -10.02 7.59
CA VAL A 115 0.68 -9.85 6.60
C VAL A 115 1.21 -8.93 5.51
N VAL A 116 1.27 -9.41 4.28
CA VAL A 116 1.78 -8.64 3.14
C VAL A 116 0.64 -8.29 2.20
N LEU A 117 0.52 -7.01 1.88
CA LEU A 117 -0.40 -6.54 0.84
C LEU A 117 0.43 -6.08 -0.36
N ILE A 118 0.10 -6.61 -1.54
CA ILE A 118 0.63 -6.16 -2.82
C ILE A 118 -0.53 -5.49 -3.54
N LEU A 119 -0.44 -4.19 -3.78
CA LEU A 119 -1.57 -3.41 -4.26
C LEU A 119 -1.15 -2.31 -5.22
N GLY A 120 -2.10 -1.92 -6.08
CA GLY A 120 -2.07 -0.65 -6.81
C GLY A 120 -2.87 0.41 -6.04
N ASP A 121 -2.52 1.68 -6.22
CA ASP A 121 -3.31 2.82 -5.75
C ASP A 121 -4.38 3.23 -6.77
N HIS A 122 -4.10 3.03 -8.06
CA HIS A 122 -5.02 3.21 -9.19
C HIS A 122 -4.57 2.37 -10.41
N GLY A 123 -5.39 2.28 -11.46
CA GLY A 123 -4.95 1.81 -12.79
C GLY A 123 -4.27 2.92 -13.61
N ASN A 124 -3.82 2.69 -14.85
CA ASN A 124 -3.06 3.72 -15.56
C ASN A 124 -3.92 4.98 -15.85
N ARG A 125 -3.46 6.15 -15.36
CA ARG A 125 -4.17 7.45 -15.48
C ARG A 125 -3.67 8.34 -16.62
N ILE A 126 -2.54 7.98 -17.22
CA ILE A 126 -1.73 8.83 -18.09
C ILE A 126 -1.80 8.35 -19.54
N ASP A 127 -1.72 7.05 -19.75
CA ASP A 127 -1.70 6.38 -21.04
C ASP A 127 -3.08 6.50 -21.76
N PRO A 128 -3.11 6.73 -23.10
CA PRO A 128 -4.33 6.75 -23.90
C PRO A 128 -5.32 5.59 -23.69
N ILE A 129 -4.87 4.43 -23.18
CA ILE A 129 -5.78 3.32 -22.82
C ILE A 129 -6.92 3.77 -21.90
N ARG A 130 -6.71 4.77 -21.05
CA ARG A 130 -7.73 5.35 -20.15
C ARG A 130 -8.96 5.89 -20.87
N LEU A 131 -8.84 6.24 -22.16
CA LEU A 131 -9.97 6.72 -22.97
C LEU A 131 -10.93 5.59 -23.37
N THR A 132 -10.52 4.33 -23.22
CA THR A 132 -11.36 3.14 -23.47
C THR A 132 -12.19 2.78 -22.25
N ASP A 133 -13.27 2.00 -22.43
CA ASP A 133 -14.10 1.53 -21.31
C ASP A 133 -13.31 0.66 -20.33
N VAL A 134 -12.46 -0.23 -20.85
CA VAL A 134 -11.60 -1.08 -20.02
C VAL A 134 -10.61 -0.23 -19.22
N GLY A 135 -9.96 0.76 -19.84
CA GLY A 135 -9.03 1.65 -19.14
C GLY A 135 -9.70 2.49 -18.04
N ARG A 136 -10.95 2.92 -18.24
CA ARG A 136 -11.73 3.62 -17.20
C ARG A 136 -12.05 2.72 -16.01
N ILE A 137 -12.36 1.45 -16.27
CA ILE A 137 -12.57 0.44 -15.23
C ILE A 137 -11.27 0.20 -14.47
N GLU A 138 -10.15 -0.02 -15.18
CA GLU A 138 -8.85 -0.27 -14.56
C GLU A 138 -8.36 0.91 -13.71
N ASP A 139 -8.50 2.17 -14.18
CA ASP A 139 -8.19 3.40 -13.44
C ASP A 139 -8.81 3.38 -12.02
N ARG A 140 -10.05 2.89 -11.93
CA ARG A 140 -10.88 2.91 -10.71
C ARG A 140 -10.92 1.60 -9.93
N MET A 141 -10.36 0.52 -10.45
CA MET A 141 -10.34 -0.81 -9.82
C MET A 141 -8.92 -1.34 -9.62
N PRO A 142 -8.12 -0.73 -8.73
CA PRO A 142 -6.81 -1.27 -8.41
C PRO A 142 -6.92 -2.64 -7.74
N MET A 143 -5.93 -3.50 -8.02
CA MET A 143 -5.82 -4.82 -7.41
C MET A 143 -5.25 -4.73 -5.99
N VAL A 144 -5.73 -5.62 -5.09
CA VAL A 144 -5.04 -5.95 -3.84
C VAL A 144 -4.89 -7.47 -3.72
N SER A 145 -3.66 -7.94 -3.52
CA SER A 145 -3.33 -9.32 -3.18
C SER A 145 -2.81 -9.38 -1.75
N VAL A 146 -3.25 -10.38 -0.98
CA VAL A 146 -2.89 -10.54 0.43
C VAL A 146 -2.16 -11.86 0.64
N VAL A 147 -0.95 -11.81 1.21
CA VAL A 147 -0.21 -12.99 1.69
C VAL A 147 -0.35 -13.07 3.20
N MET A 148 -0.89 -14.17 3.68
CA MET A 148 -1.13 -14.41 5.10
C MET A 148 -0.14 -15.43 5.68
N PRO A 149 0.38 -15.22 6.90
CA PRO A 149 1.15 -16.23 7.58
C PRO A 149 0.34 -17.51 7.85
N LYS A 150 0.91 -18.69 7.57
CA LYS A 150 0.19 -19.98 7.71
C LYS A 150 -0.40 -20.24 9.10
N TRP A 151 0.22 -19.69 10.16
CA TRP A 151 -0.26 -19.88 11.52
C TRP A 151 -1.60 -19.16 11.79
N THR A 152 -1.97 -18.14 11.00
CA THR A 152 -3.23 -17.41 11.20
C THR A 152 -4.43 -18.32 10.95
N GLU A 153 -4.30 -19.37 10.15
CA GLU A 153 -5.39 -20.34 9.94
C GLU A 153 -5.77 -21.10 11.22
N LYS A 154 -4.81 -21.25 12.15
CA LYS A 154 -5.04 -21.92 13.44
C LYS A 154 -5.55 -20.96 14.51
N ILE A 155 -4.98 -19.75 14.56
CA ILE A 155 -5.27 -18.77 15.62
C ILE A 155 -6.50 -17.92 15.26
N TYR A 156 -6.71 -17.65 13.98
CA TYR A 156 -7.77 -16.80 13.44
C TYR A 156 -8.48 -17.51 12.26
N PRO A 157 -9.18 -18.63 12.51
CA PRO A 157 -9.73 -19.48 11.45
C PRO A 157 -10.69 -18.77 10.48
N GLY A 158 -11.35 -17.70 10.91
CA GLY A 158 -12.25 -16.90 10.06
C GLY A 158 -11.55 -15.96 9.06
N TRP A 159 -10.27 -15.62 9.27
CA TRP A 159 -9.57 -14.62 8.45
C TRP A 159 -9.44 -15.07 6.99
N ARG A 160 -9.03 -16.32 6.76
CA ARG A 160 -8.85 -16.87 5.40
C ARG A 160 -10.19 -16.95 4.65
N GLU A 161 -11.25 -17.38 5.35
CA GLU A 161 -12.58 -17.49 4.77
C GLU A 161 -13.14 -16.10 4.40
N ALA A 162 -12.97 -15.11 5.27
CA ALA A 162 -13.36 -13.73 5.00
C ALA A 162 -12.62 -13.15 3.79
N LEU A 163 -11.30 -13.33 3.71
CA LEU A 163 -10.51 -12.92 2.54
C LEU A 163 -11.01 -13.56 1.24
N GLN A 164 -11.28 -14.86 1.27
CA GLN A 164 -11.79 -15.58 0.09
C GLN A 164 -13.15 -15.05 -0.35
N LYS A 165 -14.07 -14.78 0.60
CA LYS A 165 -15.37 -14.18 0.30
C LYS A 165 -15.22 -12.76 -0.25
N ASN A 166 -14.35 -11.96 0.36
CA ASN A 166 -14.16 -10.55 0.01
C ASN A 166 -13.45 -10.36 -1.34
N SER A 167 -12.74 -11.37 -1.85
CA SER A 167 -12.13 -11.31 -3.19
C SER A 167 -13.13 -11.12 -4.34
N LYS A 168 -14.43 -11.25 -4.06
CA LYS A 168 -15.55 -11.07 -5.01
C LYS A 168 -16.54 -9.98 -4.54
N ARG A 169 -16.10 -9.06 -3.69
CA ARG A 169 -16.95 -8.02 -3.09
C ARG A 169 -16.32 -6.64 -3.23
N LEU A 170 -17.15 -5.60 -3.15
CA LEU A 170 -16.70 -4.22 -3.24
C LEU A 170 -15.91 -3.82 -1.99
N LEU A 171 -14.65 -3.46 -2.21
CA LEU A 171 -13.71 -3.00 -1.19
C LEU A 171 -13.26 -1.57 -1.51
N SER A 172 -12.71 -0.90 -0.51
CA SER A 172 -12.15 0.46 -0.59
C SER A 172 -10.84 0.54 0.18
N SER A 173 -10.10 1.64 0.01
CA SER A 173 -8.90 1.91 0.79
C SER A 173 -9.17 2.04 2.30
N TYR A 174 -10.40 2.38 2.71
CA TYR A 174 -10.79 2.37 4.12
C TYR A 174 -10.72 0.96 4.72
N ASP A 175 -11.06 -0.07 3.93
CA ASP A 175 -11.01 -1.45 4.39
C ASP A 175 -9.57 -1.93 4.61
N ILE A 176 -8.61 -1.39 3.85
CA ILE A 176 -7.17 -1.61 4.09
C ILE A 176 -6.78 -1.03 5.46
N HIS A 177 -7.21 0.19 5.76
CA HIS A 177 -6.98 0.81 7.08
C HIS A 177 -7.58 -0.03 8.22
N GLY A 178 -8.85 -0.45 8.09
CA GLY A 178 -9.50 -1.34 9.06
C GLY A 178 -8.77 -2.68 9.23
N THR A 179 -8.17 -3.20 8.15
CA THR A 179 -7.34 -4.40 8.18
C THR A 179 -6.04 -4.17 8.95
N PHE A 180 -5.37 -3.03 8.76
CA PHE A 180 -4.17 -2.68 9.54
C PHE A 180 -4.46 -2.59 11.04
N LEU A 181 -5.62 -2.06 11.43
CA LEU A 181 -6.03 -2.00 12.83
C LEU A 181 -6.27 -3.40 13.42
N ASP A 182 -6.88 -4.31 12.66
CA ASP A 182 -7.03 -5.70 13.09
C ASP A 182 -5.65 -6.38 13.22
N VAL A 183 -4.71 -6.18 12.29
CA VAL A 183 -3.32 -6.69 12.42
C VAL A 183 -2.65 -6.13 13.66
N LEU A 184 -2.74 -4.81 13.90
CA LEU A 184 -2.13 -4.15 15.05
C LEU A 184 -2.68 -4.69 16.38
N SER A 185 -3.97 -5.01 16.45
CA SER A 185 -4.58 -5.62 17.63
C SER A 185 -3.94 -6.96 18.01
N THR A 186 -3.42 -7.71 17.02
CA THR A 186 -2.73 -9.00 17.27
C THR A 186 -1.35 -8.83 17.92
N LEU A 187 -0.78 -7.62 17.85
CA LEU A 187 0.52 -7.30 18.44
C LEU A 187 0.41 -6.80 19.88
N GLN A 188 -0.81 -6.46 20.31
CA GLN A 188 -1.06 -5.94 21.65
C GLN A 188 -1.17 -7.07 22.69
N LYS A 189 -0.86 -6.75 23.95
CA LYS A 189 -1.05 -7.68 25.06
C LYS A 189 -2.55 -7.86 25.34
N PRO A 190 -3.00 -9.04 25.79
CA PRO A 190 -4.38 -9.23 26.25
C PRO A 190 -4.77 -8.15 27.27
N GLY A 191 -5.94 -7.52 27.06
CA GLY A 191 -6.44 -6.43 27.90
C GLY A 191 -5.93 -5.02 27.54
N SER A 192 -5.12 -4.88 26.49
CA SER A 192 -4.79 -3.55 25.95
C SER A 192 -6.02 -2.89 25.31
N ALA A 193 -6.04 -1.56 25.27
CA ALA A 193 -7.08 -0.81 24.59
C ALA A 193 -7.07 -1.07 23.07
N ASP A 194 -8.25 -1.15 22.46
CA ASP A 194 -8.42 -1.30 21.01
C ASP A 194 -7.58 -0.21 20.29
N PRO A 195 -6.74 -0.56 19.30
CA PRO A 195 -6.00 0.42 18.50
C PRO A 195 -6.87 1.54 17.93
N ARG A 196 -8.15 1.26 17.64
CA ARG A 196 -9.13 2.26 17.17
C ARG A 196 -9.33 3.40 18.14
N SER A 197 -9.16 3.16 19.43
CA SER A 197 -9.33 4.18 20.46
C SER A 197 -8.29 5.30 20.36
N ILE A 198 -7.20 5.12 19.61
CA ILE A 198 -6.21 6.17 19.31
C ILE A 198 -6.83 7.28 18.47
N PHE A 199 -7.82 6.96 17.64
CA PHE A 199 -8.49 7.90 16.75
C PHE A 199 -9.67 8.63 17.43
N GLU A 200 -9.89 8.41 18.73
CA GLU A 200 -10.84 9.21 19.50
C GLU A 200 -10.40 10.68 19.50
N LEU A 201 -11.37 11.58 19.29
CA LEU A 201 -11.09 13.01 19.16
C LEU A 201 -10.31 13.58 20.36
N GLU A 202 -10.61 13.12 21.57
CA GLU A 202 -9.93 13.55 22.79
C GLU A 202 -8.46 13.12 22.78
N LYS A 203 -8.18 11.85 22.47
CA LYS A 203 -6.80 11.35 22.36
C LYS A 203 -6.02 12.04 21.24
N LEU A 204 -6.64 12.29 20.08
CA LEU A 204 -5.99 13.00 18.98
C LEU A 204 -5.64 14.45 19.36
N LYS A 205 -6.47 15.14 20.13
CA LYS A 205 -6.16 16.49 20.64
C LYS A 205 -4.96 16.48 21.58
N GLU A 206 -4.82 15.46 22.42
CA GLU A 206 -3.68 15.31 23.33
C GLU A 206 -2.34 15.18 22.58
N THR A 207 -2.36 14.71 21.33
CA THR A 207 -1.15 14.66 20.49
C THR A 207 -0.68 16.03 19.98
N GLY A 208 -1.47 17.10 20.17
CA GLY A 208 -1.20 18.41 19.62
C GLY A 208 -1.60 18.58 18.15
N LEU A 209 -2.32 17.62 17.58
CA LEU A 209 -2.82 17.67 16.21
C LEU A 209 -3.84 18.81 16.03
N ASP A 210 -3.74 19.55 14.92
CA ASP A 210 -4.71 20.61 14.58
C ASP A 210 -6.14 20.08 14.65
N ILE A 211 -7.04 20.88 15.22
CA ILE A 211 -8.42 20.46 15.48
C ILE A 211 -9.17 20.01 14.22
N ARG A 212 -8.86 20.56 13.05
CA ARG A 212 -9.48 20.14 11.78
C ARG A 212 -9.03 18.74 11.41
N TRP A 213 -7.75 18.43 11.56
CA TRP A 213 -7.20 17.09 11.32
C TRP A 213 -7.67 16.09 12.36
N ALA A 214 -7.70 16.47 13.64
CA ALA A 214 -8.23 15.63 14.70
C ALA A 214 -9.70 15.26 14.44
N LYS A 215 -10.54 16.23 14.04
CA LYS A 215 -11.92 15.97 13.63
C LYS A 215 -11.99 15.01 12.44
N HIS A 216 -11.17 15.23 11.41
CA HIS A 216 -11.14 14.38 10.22
C HIS A 216 -10.81 12.92 10.58
N PHE A 217 -9.72 12.66 11.30
CA PHE A 217 -9.31 11.30 11.66
C PHE A 217 -10.19 10.64 12.72
N SER A 218 -10.91 11.43 13.54
CA SER A 218 -11.91 10.92 14.48
C SER A 218 -13.29 10.65 13.85
N ALA A 219 -13.48 11.03 12.59
CA ALA A 219 -14.75 10.82 11.91
C ALA A 219 -15.03 9.33 11.75
N LYS A 220 -16.32 8.98 11.70
CA LYS A 220 -16.73 7.59 11.48
C LYS A 220 -16.21 7.12 10.12
N SER A 221 -15.40 6.06 10.13
CA SER A 221 -14.87 5.41 8.93
C SER A 221 -15.84 4.33 8.42
N PRO A 222 -16.05 4.18 7.10
CA PRO A 222 -16.87 3.12 6.50
C PRO A 222 -16.15 1.77 6.40
N GLU A 223 -14.97 1.64 7.03
CA GLU A 223 -14.11 0.48 6.93
C GLU A 223 -14.75 -0.82 7.43
N VAL A 224 -14.49 -1.89 6.69
CA VAL A 224 -14.70 -3.28 7.09
C VAL A 224 -13.41 -4.03 6.77
N SER A 225 -12.68 -4.40 7.81
CA SER A 225 -11.46 -5.21 7.70
C SER A 225 -11.64 -6.40 6.75
N PHE A 226 -10.62 -6.69 5.94
CA PHE A 226 -10.59 -7.83 5.02
C PHE A 226 -10.75 -9.17 5.74
N PHE A 227 -10.53 -9.21 7.05
CA PHE A 227 -10.69 -10.39 7.90
C PHE A 227 -12.12 -10.59 8.42
N ARG A 228 -13.06 -9.74 7.99
CA ARG A 228 -14.49 -9.84 8.28
C ARG A 228 -15.25 -9.91 6.96
N SER A 229 -16.38 -10.61 6.93
CA SER A 229 -17.19 -10.71 5.72
C SER A 229 -17.83 -9.36 5.40
N VAL A 230 -17.44 -8.74 4.28
CA VAL A 230 -18.05 -7.52 3.75
C VAL A 230 -19.43 -7.83 3.17
N PRO A 231 -20.49 -7.03 3.34
CA PRO A 231 -21.79 -7.33 2.74
C PRO A 231 -21.72 -7.48 1.21
N LEU A 232 -22.53 -8.39 0.63
CA LEU A 232 -22.54 -8.62 -0.82
C LEU A 232 -23.22 -7.46 -1.57
N ASP A 233 -24.17 -6.82 -0.92
CA ASP A 233 -24.99 -5.69 -1.37
C ASP A 233 -24.39 -4.33 -0.98
N ARG A 234 -23.12 -4.29 -0.55
CA ARG A 234 -22.44 -3.04 -0.20
C ARG A 234 -22.32 -2.12 -1.41
N THR A 235 -22.81 -0.89 -1.28
CA THR A 235 -22.73 0.13 -2.33
C THR A 235 -21.43 0.94 -2.27
N CYS A 236 -21.14 1.72 -3.32
CA CYS A 236 -20.02 2.68 -3.30
C CYS A 236 -20.16 3.69 -2.14
N SER A 237 -21.37 4.18 -1.87
CA SER A 237 -21.65 5.07 -0.73
C SER A 237 -21.34 4.39 0.62
N ASP A 238 -21.73 3.12 0.80
CA ASP A 238 -21.42 2.36 2.02
C ASP A 238 -19.91 2.11 2.19
N ALA A 239 -19.16 2.11 1.10
CA ALA A 239 -17.71 1.97 1.07
C ALA A 239 -16.95 3.31 1.13
N GLY A 240 -17.65 4.45 1.19
CA GLY A 240 -17.04 5.77 1.14
C GLY A 240 -16.38 6.11 -0.19
N ILE A 241 -16.78 5.44 -1.27
CA ILE A 241 -16.31 5.68 -2.63
C ILE A 241 -17.23 6.74 -3.26
N PRO A 242 -16.70 7.91 -3.69
CA PRO A 242 -17.50 8.93 -4.37
C PRO A 242 -18.07 8.43 -5.70
N ASP A 243 -19.23 8.96 -6.11
CA ASP A 243 -19.94 8.53 -7.31
C ASP A 243 -19.07 8.56 -8.58
N TRP A 244 -18.20 9.56 -8.73
CA TRP A 244 -17.31 9.68 -9.90
C TRP A 244 -16.17 8.65 -9.94
N PHE A 245 -15.91 7.95 -8.84
CA PHE A 245 -14.99 6.81 -8.75
C PHE A 245 -15.72 5.46 -8.72
N CYS A 246 -17.04 5.45 -8.57
CA CYS A 246 -17.81 4.21 -8.62
C CYS A 246 -17.76 3.61 -10.04
N VAL A 247 -17.56 2.29 -10.13
CA VAL A 247 -17.35 1.58 -11.40
C VAL A 247 -18.62 0.89 -11.88
N CYS A 248 -19.51 0.52 -10.96
CA CYS A 248 -20.80 -0.04 -11.32
C CYS A 248 -21.68 1.08 -11.90
N GLU A 249 -22.02 0.97 -13.18
CA GLU A 249 -23.07 1.79 -13.76
C GLU A 249 -24.40 1.37 -13.15
N THR A 250 -25.19 2.34 -12.69
CA THR A 250 -26.63 2.11 -12.54
C THR A 250 -27.18 1.97 -13.95
N ASP A 251 -27.76 0.80 -14.28
CA ASP A 251 -28.48 0.61 -15.54
C ASP A 251 -29.33 1.86 -15.84
N GLN A 252 -28.96 2.61 -16.90
CA GLN A 252 -29.75 3.73 -17.40
C GLN A 252 -30.74 3.24 -18.46
#